data_AF-A0A662R4K8-F1
#
_entry.id   AF-A0A662R4K8-F1
#
_cell.length_a   1.000
_cell.length_b   1.000
_cell.length_c   1.000
_cell.angle_alpha   90.00
_cell.angle_beta   90.00
_cell.angle_gamma   90.00
#
_symmetry.space_group_name_H-M   'P 1'
#
loop_
_entity.id
_entity.type
_entity.pdbx_description
1 polymer ?
#
loop_
_entity_poly.entity_id
_entity_poly.type
_entity_poly.pdbx_seq_one_letter_code
_entity_poly.pdbx_strand_id
1 'polypeptide(L)'
;MFKSVLCPFPERKYEVLRLSALCKVRIGPEDKINKIATAFQKRVGLSTRDANAFLTCDDRLIRRSERLELGIMVMNPVDYVRQEVLQWKN
;
A
#
# COMPACT_ATOMS: atom_id res chain seq x y z
N MET A 1 9.18 2.33 -11.30
CA MET A 1 8.99 0.91 -11.70
C MET A 1 7.52 0.58 -11.50
N PHE A 2 6.77 0.28 -12.57
CA PHE A 2 5.33 -0.03 -12.44
C PHE A 2 5.14 -1.31 -11.63
N LYS A 3 4.29 -1.27 -10.59
CA LYS A 3 3.93 -2.43 -9.74
C LYS A 3 3.17 -3.55 -10.51
N SER A 4 3.12 -3.50 -11.84
CA SER A 4 2.48 -4.53 -12.69
C SER A 4 3.22 -5.87 -12.68
N VAL A 5 4.45 -5.93 -12.19
CA VAL A 5 5.21 -7.19 -12.02
C VAL A 5 4.51 -8.16 -11.06
N LEU A 6 3.75 -7.65 -10.10
CA LEU A 6 3.02 -8.44 -9.09
C LEU A 6 1.59 -8.81 -9.51
N CYS A 7 1.16 -8.47 -10.73
CA CYS A 7 -0.18 -8.83 -11.20
C CYS A 7 -0.25 -10.35 -11.47
N PRO A 8 -1.13 -11.11 -10.81
CA PRO A 8 -1.23 -12.56 -11.00
C PRO A 8 -1.93 -12.95 -12.32
N PHE A 9 -2.47 -11.98 -13.06
CA PHE A 9 -3.18 -12.19 -14.32
C PHE A 9 -2.31 -11.69 -15.50
N PRO A 10 -1.69 -12.60 -16.28
CA PRO A 10 -0.75 -12.23 -17.34
C PRO A 10 -1.36 -11.31 -18.40
N GLU A 11 -2.62 -11.53 -18.76
CA GLU A 11 -3.33 -10.77 -19.80
C GLU A 11 -3.45 -9.29 -19.38
N ARG A 12 -3.84 -9.05 -18.12
CA ARG A 12 -3.94 -7.70 -17.55
C ARG A 12 -2.57 -7.03 -17.46
N LYS A 13 -1.53 -7.80 -17.15
CA LYS A 13 -0.14 -7.29 -17.10
C LYS A 13 0.31 -6.78 -18.47
N TYR A 14 0.07 -7.53 -19.54
CA TYR A 14 0.45 -7.13 -20.89
C TYR A 14 -0.31 -5.89 -21.36
N GLU A 15 -1.61 -5.81 -21.09
CA GLU A 15 -2.41 -4.64 -21.46
C GLU A 15 -2.01 -3.37 -20.70
N VAL A 16 -1.73 -3.48 -19.40
CA VAL A 16 -1.21 -2.35 -18.61
C VAL A 16 0.15 -1.89 -19.13
N LEU A 17 1.03 -2.81 -19.53
CA LEU A 17 2.32 -2.46 -20.12
C LEU A 17 2.16 -1.75 -21.47
N ARG A 18 1.28 -2.26 -22.35
CA ARG A 18 0.95 -1.62 -23.64
C ARG A 18 0.40 -0.21 -23.44
N LEU A 19 -0.58 -0.04 -22.55
CA LEU A 19 -1.13 1.27 -22.21
C LEU A 19 -0.05 2.22 -21.65
N SER A 20 0.83 1.73 -20.77
CA SER A 20 1.91 2.53 -20.19
C SER A 20 2.96 2.99 -21.21
N ALA A 21 3.14 2.23 -22.30
CA ALA A 21 4.04 2.58 -23.39
C ALA A 21 3.47 3.71 -24.28
N LEU A 22 2.14 3.84 -24.33
CA LEU A 22 1.45 4.89 -25.08
C LEU A 22 1.35 6.21 -24.29
N CYS A 23 1.58 6.20 -22.98
CA CYS A 23 1.56 7.39 -22.15
C CYS A 23 2.72 8.35 -22.50
N LYS A 24 2.38 9.56 -22.97
CA LYS A 24 3.35 10.63 -23.27
C LYS A 24 3.94 11.27 -22.01
N VAL A 25 3.23 11.19 -20.89
CA VAL A 25 3.63 11.76 -19.61
C VAL A 25 3.63 10.66 -18.56
N ARG A 26 4.73 10.56 -17.81
CA ARG A 26 4.87 9.61 -16.70
C ARG A 26 5.04 10.41 -15.41
N ILE A 27 4.06 10.29 -14.51
CA ILE A 27 4.12 10.88 -13.19
C ILE A 27 4.58 9.79 -12.22
N GLY A 28 5.84 9.87 -11.81
CA GLY A 28 6.37 9.07 -10.71
C GLY A 28 6.14 9.77 -9.37
N PRO A 29 6.22 9.05 -8.24
CA PRO A 29 6.31 9.71 -6.94
C PRO A 29 7.56 10.58 -6.91
N GLU A 30 7.45 11.78 -6.33
CA GLU A 30 8.61 12.66 -6.15
C GLU A 30 9.71 11.95 -5.37
N ASP A 31 10.97 12.25 -5.70
CA ASP A 31 12.14 11.65 -5.06
C ASP A 31 12.11 11.80 -3.54
N LYS A 32 11.55 12.91 -3.04
CA LYS A 32 11.38 13.16 -1.61
C LYS A 32 10.49 12.10 -0.96
N ILE A 33 9.34 11.80 -1.57
CA ILE A 33 8.40 10.79 -1.10
C ILE A 33 9.05 9.41 -1.12
N ASN A 34 9.79 9.10 -2.20
CA ASN A 34 10.45 7.81 -2.36
C ASN A 34 11.59 7.59 -1.34
N LYS A 35 12.37 8.64 -1.06
CA LYS A 35 13.42 8.63 -0.02
C LYS A 35 12.84 8.39 1.37
N ILE A 36 11.74 9.08 1.70
CA ILE A 36 11.05 8.89 2.98
C ILE A 36 10.56 7.44 3.10
N ALA A 37 9.85 6.93 2.09
CA ALA A 37 9.32 5.56 2.11
C ALA A 37 10.43 4.51 2.26
N THR A 38 11.55 4.68 1.55
CA THR A 38 12.70 3.76 1.63
C THR A 38 13.39 3.84 2.98
N ALA A 39 13.53 5.03 3.57
CA ALA A 39 14.09 5.20 4.91
C ALA A 39 13.21 4.52 5.98
N PHE A 40 11.89 4.65 5.88
CA PHE A 40 10.95 3.94 6.75
C PHE A 40 11.05 2.41 6.62
N GLN A 41 11.08 1.90 5.39
CA GLN A 41 11.24 0.45 5.14
C GLN A 41 12.54 -0.09 5.75
N LYS A 42 13.66 0.60 5.55
CA LYS A 42 14.97 0.21 6.12
C LYS A 42 14.98 0.27 7.64
N ARG A 43 14.32 1.26 8.24
CA ARG A 43 14.30 1.46 9.69
C ARG A 43 13.48 0.39 10.42
N VAL A 44 12.38 -0.06 9.82
CA VAL A 44 11.45 -1.01 10.46
C VAL A 44 11.69 -2.46 10.00
N GLY A 45 12.57 -2.69 9.04
CA GLY A 45 12.86 -4.04 8.52
C GLY A 45 11.68 -4.66 7.77
N LEU A 46 10.73 -3.85 7.30
CA LEU A 46 9.53 -4.31 6.62
C LEU A 46 9.84 -4.61 5.15
N SER A 47 9.63 -5.85 4.71
CA SER A 47 9.52 -6.11 3.27
C SER A 47 8.15 -5.61 2.78
N THR A 48 8.05 -5.23 1.51
CA THR A 48 6.76 -4.88 0.87
C THR A 48 5.68 -5.97 0.93
N ARG A 49 6.01 -7.18 1.43
CA ARG A 49 5.10 -8.31 1.62
C ARG A 49 4.65 -8.53 3.08
N ASP A 50 5.30 -7.94 4.07
CA ASP A 50 5.01 -8.18 5.49
C ASP A 50 4.01 -7.15 6.02
N ALA A 51 2.86 -7.04 5.34
CA ALA A 51 1.82 -6.10 5.71
C ALA A 51 0.85 -6.75 6.70
N ASN A 52 1.06 -6.54 8.00
CA ASN A 52 0.13 -6.97 9.05
C ASN A 52 -1.18 -6.18 9.04
N ALA A 53 -1.20 -5.03 8.36
CA ALA A 53 -2.36 -4.15 8.23
C ALA A 53 -2.58 -3.68 6.78
N PHE A 54 -3.83 -3.70 6.34
CA PHE A 54 -4.33 -3.06 5.13
C PHE A 54 -5.02 -1.75 5.50
N LEU A 55 -4.42 -0.63 5.11
CA LEU A 55 -4.92 0.70 5.44
C LEU A 55 -5.74 1.26 4.28
N THR A 56 -6.98 1.68 4.56
CA THR A 56 -7.88 2.28 3.57
C THR A 56 -8.72 3.40 4.17
N CYS A 57 -9.03 4.44 3.40
CA CYS A 57 -9.98 5.49 3.83
C CYS A 57 -11.44 5.15 3.47
N ASP A 58 -11.70 3.99 2.85
CA ASP A 58 -13.05 3.57 2.50
C ASP A 58 -13.71 2.82 3.67
N ASP A 59 -14.51 3.56 4.44
CA ASP A 59 -15.25 3.02 5.59
C ASP A 59 -16.20 1.88 5.22
N ARG A 60 -16.70 1.84 3.98
CA ARG A 60 -17.56 0.73 3.53
C ARG A 60 -16.74 -0.56 3.41
N LEU A 61 -15.49 -0.44 2.95
CA LEU A 61 -14.58 -1.57 2.83
C LEU A 61 -14.14 -2.05 4.22
N ILE A 62 -13.84 -1.14 5.14
CA ILE A 62 -13.52 -1.47 6.55
C ILE A 62 -14.67 -2.27 7.18
N ARG A 63 -15.91 -1.75 7.16
CA ARG A 63 -17.08 -2.43 7.74
C ARG A 63 -17.40 -3.78 7.10
N ARG A 64 -17.07 -3.96 5.82
CA ARG A 64 -17.22 -5.25 5.14
C ARG A 64 -16.13 -6.23 5.55
N SER A 65 -14.91 -5.75 5.72
CA SER A 65 -13.78 -6.59 6.14
C SER A 65 -13.92 -7.13 7.57
N GLU A 66 -14.54 -6.37 8.47
CA GLU A 66 -14.89 -6.81 9.83
C GLU A 66 -15.77 -8.07 9.84
N ARG A 67 -16.56 -8.29 8.79
CA ARG A 67 -17.45 -9.45 8.65
C ARG A 67 -16.79 -10.67 8.02
N LEU A 68 -15.56 -10.53 7.52
CA LEU A 68 -14.88 -11.53 6.70
C LEU A 68 -13.77 -12.27 7.46
N GLU A 69 -13.65 -12.07 8.78
CA GLU A 69 -12.66 -12.72 9.66
C GLU A 69 -11.27 -12.84 9.01
N LEU A 70 -10.80 -11.73 8.43
CA LEU A 70 -9.51 -11.72 7.73
C LEU A 70 -8.38 -11.83 8.75
N GLY A 71 -7.38 -12.67 8.48
CA GLY A 71 -6.15 -12.76 9.28
C GLY A 71 -5.22 -11.55 9.15
N ILE A 72 -5.70 -10.43 8.58
CA ILE A 72 -4.98 -9.17 8.43
C ILE A 72 -5.83 -8.05 9.02
N MET A 73 -5.18 -7.08 9.67
CA MET A 73 -5.87 -5.93 10.23
C MET A 73 -6.32 -5.01 9.09
N VAL A 74 -7.58 -4.55 9.09
CA VAL A 74 -8.07 -3.57 8.11
C VAL A 74 -8.55 -2.33 8.86
N MET A 75 -7.99 -1.16 8.55
CA MET A 75 -8.34 0.06 9.28
C MET A 75 -8.08 1.35 8.51
N ASN A 76 -8.60 2.45 9.04
CA ASN A 76 -8.32 3.78 8.53
C ASN A 76 -6.87 4.20 8.84
N PRO A 77 -6.13 4.82 7.89
CA PRO A 77 -4.79 5.33 8.15
C PRO A 77 -4.71 6.28 9.35
N VAL A 78 -5.75 7.08 9.60
CA VAL A 78 -5.80 8.01 10.75
C VAL A 78 -5.88 7.23 12.05
N ASP A 79 -6.70 6.18 12.09
CA ASP A 79 -6.86 5.35 13.28
C ASP A 79 -5.62 4.50 13.56
N TYR A 80 -4.94 4.02 12.52
CA TYR A 80 -3.63 3.38 12.63
C TYR A 80 -2.62 4.31 13.32
N VAL A 81 -2.48 5.54 12.82
CA VAL A 81 -1.55 6.52 13.42
C VAL A 81 -1.95 6.83 14.87
N ARG A 82 -3.24 6.96 15.18
CA ARG A 82 -3.70 7.19 16.56
C ARG A 82 -3.32 6.05 17.49
N GLN A 83 -3.49 4.79 17.05
CA GLN A 83 -3.09 3.62 17.86
C GLN A 83 -1.58 3.58 18.08
N GLU A 84 -0.78 3.74 17.02
CA GLU A 84 0.69 3.71 17.11
C GLU A 84 1.24 4.85 17.99
N VAL A 85 0.69 6.08 17.87
CA VAL A 85 1.11 7.24 18.68
C VAL A 85 0.70 7.10 20.15
N LEU A 86 -0.42 6.44 20.44
CA LEU A 86 -0.85 6.13 21.81
C LEU A 86 0.00 5.02 22.44
N GLN A 87 0.40 4.01 21.66
CA GLN A 87 1.31 2.97 22.14
C GLN A 87 2.74 3.49 22.39
N TRP A 88 3.17 4.54 21.69
CA TRP A 88 4.50 5.15 21.89
C TRP A 88 4.67 5.96 23.19
N LYS A 89 3.57 6.23 23.92
CA LYS A 89 3.59 6.99 25.18
C LYS A 89 3.62 6.12 26.44
N ASN A 90 3.54 4.80 26.32
CA ASN A 90 3.73 3.83 27.39
C ASN A 90 5.05 3.09 27.21
#